data_AF-A0A920I765-F1
#
_entry.id   AF-A0A920I765-F1
#
_cell.length_a   1.000
_cell.length_b   1.000
_cell.length_c   1.000
_cell.angle_alpha   90.00
_cell.angle_beta   90.00
_cell.angle_gamma   90.00
#
_symmetry.space_group_name_H-M   'P 1'
#
loop_
_entity.id
_entity.type
_entity.pdbx_description
1 polymer ?
#
loop_
_entity_poly.entity_id
_entity_poly.type
_entity_poly.pdbx_seq_one_letter_code
_entity_poly.pdbx_strand_id
1 'polypeptide(L)'
;MLGLQLLSKRGKNREIRRVMEFLGYSVSRLIRTSYGPFQLGAMKEDDLQEVKQTILREQLGQSNTNFPKQASFEIRGKTKQNKTNTYIFSKKSGNNNANNRRNKARRKAR
;
A
#
# COMPACT_ATOMS: atom_id res chain seq x y z
N MET A 1 -22.89 22.77 3.89
CA MET A 1 -21.49 22.97 4.33
C MET A 1 -20.68 23.36 3.10
N LEU A 2 -20.26 24.61 2.96
CA LEU A 2 -19.47 25.07 1.82
C LEU A 2 -18.00 24.70 2.05
N GLY A 3 -17.35 24.12 1.04
CA GLY A 3 -15.95 23.73 1.08
C GLY A 3 -15.20 24.27 -0.13
N LEU A 4 -13.96 24.70 0.09
CA LEU A 4 -13.07 25.18 -0.97
C LEU A 4 -11.93 24.18 -1.18
N GLN A 5 -11.66 23.80 -2.43
CA GLN A 5 -10.52 22.95 -2.79
C GLN A 5 -9.34 23.80 -3.23
N LEU A 6 -8.17 23.55 -2.64
CA LEU A 6 -6.92 24.25 -2.94
C LEU A 6 -5.82 23.22 -3.17
N LEU A 7 -5.03 23.42 -4.21
CA LEU A 7 -3.86 22.61 -4.53
C LEU A 7 -2.60 23.46 -4.38
N SER A 8 -1.61 22.97 -3.64
CA SER A 8 -0.28 23.57 -3.59
C SER A 8 0.79 22.55 -3.95
N LYS A 9 1.80 23.00 -4.70
CA LYS A 9 2.99 22.20 -5.03
C LYS A 9 4.06 22.30 -3.96
N ARG A 10 4.08 23.39 -3.18
CA ARG A 10 5.00 23.60 -2.06
C ARG A 10 4.28 23.33 -0.74
N GLY A 11 4.99 22.72 0.20
CA GLY A 11 4.48 22.42 1.54
C GLY A 11 4.97 23.40 2.60
N LYS A 12 4.95 24.71 2.34
CA LYS A 12 5.46 25.68 3.35
C LYS A 12 4.53 25.67 4.56
N ASN A 13 5.12 25.70 5.76
CA ASN A 13 4.35 25.59 7.00
C ASN A 13 3.25 26.67 7.05
N ARG A 14 1.99 26.23 7.24
CA ARG A 14 0.77 27.07 7.31
C ARG A 14 0.47 27.93 6.07
N GLU A 15 0.96 27.59 4.89
CA GLU A 15 0.77 28.40 3.67
C GLU A 15 -0.70 28.68 3.35
N ILE A 16 -1.54 27.65 3.30
CA ILE A 16 -2.99 27.80 3.01
C ILE A 16 -3.67 28.72 4.03
N ARG A 17 -3.35 28.57 5.32
CA ARG A 17 -3.93 29.40 6.38
C ARG A 17 -3.50 30.86 6.25
N ARG A 18 -2.21 31.11 5.96
CA ARG A 18 -1.69 32.47 5.78
C ARG A 18 -2.31 33.18 4.58
N VAL A 19 -2.44 32.48 3.45
CA VAL A 19 -3.06 33.05 2.25
C VAL A 19 -4.53 33.38 2.51
N MET A 20 -5.27 32.50 3.19
CA MET A 20 -6.67 32.77 3.54
C MET A 20 -6.83 33.94 4.50
N GLU A 21 -5.96 34.03 5.51
CA GLU A 21 -5.96 35.14 6.46
C GLU A 21 -5.64 36.47 5.77
N PHE A 22 -4.69 36.49 4.84
CA PHE A 22 -4.39 37.66 4.02
C PHE A 22 -5.59 38.11 3.16
N LEU A 23 -6.40 37.16 2.69
CA LEU A 23 -7.63 37.44 1.95
C LEU A 23 -8.82 37.80 2.87
N GLY A 24 -8.63 37.85 4.19
CA GLY A 24 -9.66 38.20 5.17
C GLY A 24 -10.55 37.03 5.61
N TYR A 25 -10.18 35.78 5.32
CA TYR A 25 -10.96 34.60 5.68
C TYR A 25 -10.30 33.80 6.80
N SER A 26 -11.09 33.43 7.82
CA SER A 26 -10.66 32.53 8.89
C SER A 26 -10.82 31.06 8.50
N VAL A 27 -9.77 30.25 8.66
CA VAL A 27 -9.82 28.80 8.38
C VAL A 27 -10.24 28.03 9.63
N SER A 28 -11.50 27.59 9.68
CA SER A 28 -12.02 26.74 10.76
C SER A 28 -11.50 25.30 10.65
N ARG A 29 -11.63 24.69 9.46
CA ARG A 29 -11.26 23.30 9.21
C ARG A 29 -10.44 23.21 7.92
N LEU A 30 -9.25 22.63 8.00
CA LEU A 30 -8.38 22.35 6.86
C LEU A 30 -8.11 20.85 6.82
N ILE A 31 -8.70 20.17 5.84
CA ILE A 31 -8.48 18.74 5.61
C ILE A 31 -7.68 18.60 4.33
N ARG A 32 -6.61 17.82 4.38
CA ARG A 32 -5.87 17.41 3.18
C ARG A 32 -6.61 16.21 2.60
N THR A 33 -7.19 16.34 1.41
CA THR A 33 -7.99 15.29 0.75
C THR A 33 -7.19 14.40 -0.19
N SER A 34 -6.08 14.92 -0.71
CA SER A 34 -5.16 14.19 -1.59
C SER A 34 -3.71 14.57 -1.34
N TYR A 35 -2.81 13.67 -1.70
CA TYR A 35 -1.38 13.90 -1.76
C TYR A 35 -0.84 13.36 -3.08
N GLY A 36 -0.64 14.26 -4.05
CA GLY A 36 -0.27 13.87 -5.41
C GLY A 36 -1.27 12.87 -5.99
N PRO A 37 -0.83 11.68 -6.44
CA PRO A 37 -1.70 10.67 -7.03
C PRO A 37 -2.58 9.92 -6.01
N PHE A 38 -2.33 10.09 -4.71
CA PHE A 38 -3.05 9.36 -3.66
C PHE A 38 -4.21 10.18 -3.12
N GLN A 39 -5.41 9.60 -3.12
CA GLN A 39 -6.63 10.21 -2.59
C GLN A 39 -7.10 9.44 -1.35
N LEU A 40 -7.67 10.16 -0.37
CA LEU A 40 -8.21 9.55 0.85
C LEU A 40 -9.52 8.78 0.63
N GLY A 41 -10.32 9.14 -0.38
CA GLY A 41 -11.59 8.48 -0.65
C GLY A 41 -12.56 8.55 0.53
N ALA A 42 -13.19 7.42 0.86
CA ALA A 42 -14.20 7.30 1.92
C ALA A 42 -13.63 6.69 3.24
N MET A 43 -12.35 6.91 3.52
CA MET A 43 -11.74 6.47 4.78
C MET A 43 -12.34 7.19 5.98
N LYS A 44 -12.45 6.50 7.12
CA LYS A 44 -12.85 7.11 8.39
C LYS A 44 -11.68 7.92 8.96
N GLU A 45 -12.02 8.84 9.88
CA GLU A 45 -11.00 9.53 10.67
C GLU A 45 -10.15 8.48 11.42
N ASP A 46 -8.83 8.69 11.43
CA ASP A 46 -7.80 7.80 12.02
C ASP A 46 -7.67 6.39 11.40
N ASP A 47 -8.34 6.11 10.28
CA ASP A 47 -8.18 4.84 9.58
C ASP A 47 -6.82 4.76 8.84
N LEU A 48 -6.30 3.54 8.66
CA LEU A 48 -5.00 3.28 8.03
C LEU A 48 -5.17 2.18 6.99
N GLN A 49 -4.92 2.52 5.73
CA GLN A 49 -4.96 1.57 4.62
C GLN A 49 -3.62 1.52 3.89
N GLU A 50 -3.05 0.32 3.79
CA GLU A 50 -1.83 0.11 3.00
C GLU A 50 -2.14 0.25 1.50
N VAL A 51 -1.34 1.07 0.81
CA VAL A 51 -1.42 1.19 -0.65
C VAL A 51 -0.72 0.00 -1.28
N LYS A 52 -1.45 -0.72 -2.15
CA LYS A 52 -0.90 -1.86 -2.90
C LYS A 52 0.37 -1.45 -3.65
N GLN A 53 1.41 -2.29 -3.56
CA GLN A 53 2.70 -2.04 -4.21
C GLN A 53 2.59 -1.83 -5.72
N THR A 54 1.64 -2.51 -6.39
CA THR A 54 1.39 -2.31 -7.83
C THR A 54 1.00 -0.88 -8.15
N ILE A 55 0.10 -0.30 -7.36
CA ILE A 55 -0.40 1.08 -7.53
C ILE A 55 0.72 2.07 -7.21
N LEU A 56 1.51 1.82 -6.17
CA LEU A 56 2.69 2.64 -5.85
C LEU A 56 3.68 2.69 -7.01
N ARG A 57 4.00 1.53 -7.62
CA ARG A 57 4.94 1.44 -8.75
C ARG A 57 4.43 2.20 -9.97
N GLU A 58 3.15 2.02 -10.29
CA GLU A 58 2.49 2.69 -11.43
C GLU A 58 2.44 4.21 -11.24
N GLN A 59 1.98 4.68 -10.08
CA GLN A 59 1.75 6.10 -9.82
C GLN A 59 3.05 6.88 -9.56
N LEU A 60 4.12 6.21 -9.10
CA LEU A 60 5.42 6.84 -8.83
C LEU A 60 6.45 6.63 -9.96
N GLY A 61 6.11 5.86 -11.00
CA GLY A 61 7.00 5.59 -12.13
C GLY A 61 8.27 4.79 -11.77
N GLN A 62 8.28 4.10 -10.63
CA GLN A 62 9.46 3.38 -10.15
C GLN A 62 9.43 1.92 -10.65
N SER A 63 10.16 1.65 -11.73
CA SER A 63 10.19 0.32 -12.36
C SER A 63 10.96 -0.73 -11.55
N ASN A 64 11.91 -0.36 -10.66
CA ASN A 64 12.79 -1.34 -9.99
C ASN A 64 13.37 -0.88 -8.62
N THR A 65 12.56 -0.32 -7.72
CA THR A 65 13.04 -0.06 -6.35
C THR A 65 12.66 -1.23 -5.42
N ASN A 66 13.67 -1.73 -4.70
CA ASN A 66 13.53 -2.69 -3.61
C ASN A 66 12.72 -2.03 -2.49
N PHE A 67 11.39 -2.08 -2.58
CA PHE A 67 10.55 -1.81 -1.41
C PHE A 67 10.82 -2.92 -0.40
N PRO A 68 11.33 -2.61 0.80
CA PRO A 68 11.59 -3.64 1.81
C PRO A 68 10.31 -4.44 2.05
N LYS A 69 10.45 -5.78 2.12
CA LYS A 69 9.32 -6.65 2.45
C LYS A 69 8.85 -6.32 3.86
N GLN A 70 7.70 -5.66 3.92
CA GLN A 70 6.75 -5.55 5.04
C GLN A 70 7.38 -5.55 6.44
N ALA A 71 7.64 -4.36 6.97
CA ALA A 71 7.69 -4.21 8.42
C ALA A 71 6.24 -4.32 8.94
N SER A 72 5.94 -5.39 9.67
CA SER A 72 4.68 -5.53 10.40
C SER A 72 4.64 -4.46 11.50
N PHE A 73 3.98 -3.34 11.24
CA PHE A 73 3.67 -2.38 12.29
C PHE A 73 2.60 -3.00 13.20
N GLU A 74 3.01 -3.49 14.37
CA GLU A 74 2.08 -3.94 15.42
C GLU A 74 1.32 -2.72 15.95
N ILE A 75 0.04 -2.63 15.61
CA ILE A 75 -0.88 -1.68 16.22
C ILE A 75 -1.10 -2.13 17.68
N ARG A 76 -0.46 -1.45 18.65
CA ARG A 76 -0.81 -1.57 20.07
C ARG A 76 -2.18 -0.90 20.32
N GLY A 77 -3.24 -1.64 20.03
CA GLY A 77 -4.62 -1.24 20.30
C GLY A 77 -5.53 -2.46 20.33
N LYS A 78 -5.94 -2.88 21.52
CA LYS A 78 -6.73 -4.10 21.76
C LYS A 78 -8.14 -3.99 21.18
N THR A 79 -8.51 -4.88 20.25
CA THR A 79 -9.83 -5.53 20.26
C THR A 79 -9.84 -6.78 19.36
N LYS A 80 -10.20 -7.93 19.95
CA LYS A 80 -10.42 -9.21 19.28
C LYS A 80 -11.61 -9.11 18.32
N GLN A 81 -11.47 -9.63 17.10
CA GLN A 81 -12.44 -10.55 16.49
C GLN A 81 -11.98 -11.08 15.12
N ASN A 82 -12.34 -12.34 14.89
CA ASN A 82 -11.92 -13.24 13.84
C ASN A 82 -12.62 -12.98 12.50
N LYS A 83 -11.93 -13.22 11.37
CA LYS A 83 -12.33 -14.13 10.26
C LYS A 83 -11.61 -13.80 8.95
N THR A 84 -10.88 -14.80 8.46
CA THR A 84 -10.75 -15.25 7.06
C THR A 84 -10.83 -14.21 5.93
N ASN A 85 -9.74 -14.04 5.18
CA ASN A 85 -9.79 -14.34 3.75
C ASN A 85 -8.40 -14.64 3.16
N THR A 86 -8.20 -15.90 2.85
CA THR A 86 -7.29 -16.43 1.84
C THR A 86 -7.33 -15.60 0.56
N TYR A 87 -6.19 -15.03 0.15
CA TYR A 87 -5.95 -14.75 -1.26
C TYR A 87 -4.86 -15.69 -1.78
N ILE A 88 -5.35 -16.69 -2.49
CA ILE A 88 -4.65 -17.65 -3.33
C ILE A 88 -4.04 -16.90 -4.51
N PHE A 89 -2.72 -16.92 -4.64
CA PHE A 89 -2.11 -16.96 -5.97
C PHE A 89 -0.89 -17.86 -5.95
N SER A 90 -1.17 -19.13 -6.24
CA SER A 90 -0.21 -20.16 -6.57
C SER A 90 0.59 -19.76 -7.81
N LYS A 91 1.87 -19.44 -7.65
CA LYS A 91 2.87 -19.68 -8.70
C LYS A 91 4.18 -20.07 -8.03
N LYS A 92 4.49 -21.37 -8.06
CA LYS A 92 5.76 -21.98 -8.54
C LYS A 92 5.96 -23.39 -7.96
N SER A 93 5.72 -24.42 -8.77
CA SER A 93 6.11 -25.83 -8.54
C SER A 93 5.97 -26.57 -9.88
N GLY A 94 6.88 -27.39 -10.42
CA GLY A 94 8.31 -27.67 -10.19
C GLY A 94 9.01 -27.67 -11.57
N ASN A 95 10.21 -28.21 -11.80
CA ASN A 95 10.78 -29.40 -11.18
C ASN A 95 12.31 -29.43 -11.40
N ASN A 96 13.10 -29.32 -10.34
CA ASN A 96 14.53 -29.63 -10.34
C ASN A 96 14.73 -30.87 -9.48
N ASN A 97 14.64 -32.07 -10.07
CA ASN A 97 15.26 -33.23 -9.46
C ASN A 97 15.69 -34.22 -10.54
N ALA A 98 16.80 -33.90 -11.19
CA ALA A 98 17.68 -34.93 -11.72
C ALA A 98 18.27 -35.70 -10.52
N ASN A 99 18.30 -37.02 -10.64
CA ASN A 99 19.13 -37.96 -9.86
C ASN A 99 18.51 -38.56 -8.58
N ASN A 100 17.57 -39.53 -8.72
CA ASN A 100 17.63 -40.71 -7.84
C ASN A 100 16.87 -41.98 -8.32
N ARG A 101 17.10 -42.45 -9.56
CA ARG A 101 16.70 -43.82 -9.97
C ARG A 101 17.80 -44.55 -10.77
N ARG A 102 19.05 -44.46 -10.28
CA ARG A 102 19.99 -45.57 -10.40
C ARG A 102 19.57 -46.59 -9.34
N ASN A 103 19.51 -47.88 -9.70
CA ASN A 103 19.17 -49.04 -8.87
C ASN A 103 17.67 -49.33 -8.60
N LYS A 104 16.93 -49.72 -9.65
CA LYS A 104 15.91 -50.77 -9.51
C LYS A 104 15.64 -51.46 -10.87
N ALA A 105 16.20 -52.67 -11.03
CA ALA A 105 15.96 -53.67 -12.09
C ALA A 105 16.50 -53.35 -13.51
N ARG A 106 17.52 -54.00 -14.11
CA ARG A 106 18.22 -55.29 -13.85
C ARG A 106 17.31 -56.44 -13.42
N ARG A 107 16.09 -56.51 -13.94
CA ARG A 107 15.22 -57.71 -13.94
C ARG A 107 14.18 -57.57 -15.05
N LYS A 108 14.63 -57.79 -16.29
CA LYS A 108 13.86 -58.35 -17.43
C LYS A 108 14.76 -58.28 -18.67
N ALA A 109 15.85 -59.02 -18.58
CA ALA A 109 16.47 -59.64 -19.74
C ALA A 109 16.04 -61.12 -19.66
N ARG A 110 15.04 -61.49 -20.46
CA ARG A 110 14.87 -62.79 -21.12
C ARG A 110 13.68 -62.70 -22.06
#